data_AF-A0A9D7I3S1-F1
#
_entry.id   AF-A0A9D7I3S1-F1
#
_cell.length_a   1.000
_cell.length_b   1.000
_cell.length_c   1.000
_cell.angle_alpha   90.00
_cell.angle_beta   90.00
_cell.angle_gamma   90.00
#
_symmetry.space_group_name_H-M   'P 1'
#
loop_
_entity.id
_entity.type
_entity.pdbx_description
1 polymer ?
#
loop_
_entity_poly.entity_id
_entity_poly.type
_entity_poly.pdbx_seq_one_letter_code
_entity_poly.pdbx_strand_id
1 'polypeptide(L)'
;MIFDAYVPFKIKSVVMYTETAGPRFVKLLDSDGETLVTKTLLVNGVGETRVTLNLNVPAGEDMELVLDYGLPLLYNTSAGVLPRSKMFGKSVARTAPTGFSAGIIFYDWQIEYDEICRPEPPWMWT
;
A
#
# COMPACT_ATOMS: atom_id res chain seq x y z
N MET A 1 -6.51 -1.38 4.53
CA MET A 1 -5.49 -2.44 4.75
C MET A 1 -4.50 -1.91 5.76
N ILE A 2 -4.27 -2.65 6.86
CA ILE A 2 -3.41 -2.19 7.95
C ILE A 2 -2.00 -2.79 7.79
N PHE A 3 -0.96 -2.00 8.04
CA PHE A 3 0.43 -2.43 7.97
C PHE A 3 1.32 -1.67 8.95
N ASP A 4 2.41 -2.32 9.35
CA ASP A 4 3.47 -1.72 10.16
C ASP A 4 4.65 -1.27 9.28
N ALA A 5 5.22 -0.11 9.61
CA ALA A 5 6.44 0.45 9.03
C ALA A 5 7.53 0.58 10.09
N TYR A 6 8.39 -0.44 10.21
CA TYR A 6 9.49 -0.40 11.19
C TYR A 6 10.56 0.64 10.88
N VAL A 7 10.65 1.07 9.62
CA VAL A 7 11.52 2.14 9.15
C VAL A 7 10.75 2.97 8.12
N PRO A 8 11.08 4.27 7.95
CA PRO A 8 10.48 5.07 6.89
C PRO A 8 10.76 4.46 5.52
N PHE A 9 9.78 4.48 4.64
CA PHE A 9 9.92 4.01 3.26
C PHE A 9 8.99 4.77 2.32
N LYS A 10 9.21 4.62 1.01
CA LYS A 10 8.34 5.17 -0.04
C LYS A 10 7.59 4.04 -0.73
N ILE A 11 6.28 4.19 -0.87
CA ILE A 11 5.47 3.37 -1.78
C ILE A 11 5.59 3.98 -3.17
N LYS A 12 6.33 3.34 -4.07
CA LYS A 12 6.47 3.78 -5.47
C LYS A 12 5.20 3.50 -6.25
N SER A 13 4.76 2.25 -6.26
CA SER A 13 3.60 1.82 -7.02
C SER A 13 2.90 0.63 -6.39
N VAL A 14 1.63 0.45 -6.74
CA VAL A 14 0.82 -0.72 -6.38
C VAL A 14 0.05 -1.17 -7.61
N VAL A 15 -0.42 -2.41 -7.61
CA VAL A 15 -1.37 -2.96 -8.58
C VAL A 15 -2.78 -2.83 -8.03
N MET A 16 -3.71 -2.38 -8.86
CA MET A 16 -5.13 -2.34 -8.58
C MET A 16 -5.90 -3.00 -9.73
N TYR A 17 -7.06 -3.57 -9.43
CA TYR A 17 -7.99 -4.06 -10.45
C TYR A 17 -9.14 -3.07 -10.60
N THR A 18 -9.23 -2.40 -11.76
CA THR A 18 -10.21 -1.34 -12.02
C THR A 18 -11.26 -1.76 -13.03
N GLU A 19 -12.50 -1.30 -12.88
CA GLU A 19 -13.54 -1.46 -13.92
C GLU A 19 -13.47 -0.34 -14.96
N THR A 20 -13.01 0.84 -14.53
CA THR A 20 -12.97 2.04 -15.36
C THR A 20 -11.72 2.85 -15.07
N ALA A 21 -11.11 3.36 -16.15
CA ALA A 21 -10.08 4.38 -16.07
C ALA A 21 -10.64 5.66 -15.43
N GLY A 22 -9.78 6.41 -14.73
CA GLY A 22 -10.08 7.70 -14.15
C GLY A 22 -9.49 7.88 -12.75
N PRO A 23 -9.85 8.98 -12.06
CA PRO A 23 -9.25 9.33 -10.78
C PRO A 23 -9.68 8.39 -9.64
N ARG A 24 -8.76 8.13 -8.73
CA ARG A 24 -8.96 7.47 -7.43
C ARG A 24 -8.30 8.30 -6.34
N PHE A 25 -8.97 8.45 -5.22
CA PHE A 25 -8.45 9.20 -4.08
C PHE A 25 -8.05 8.20 -3.02
N VAL A 26 -6.77 8.19 -2.67
CA VAL A 26 -6.22 7.31 -1.64
C VAL A 26 -5.74 8.14 -0.46
N LYS A 27 -5.90 7.57 0.74
CA LYS A 27 -5.41 8.15 1.98
C LYS A 27 -4.47 7.18 2.67
N LEU A 28 -3.42 7.73 3.27
CA LEU A 28 -2.65 7.08 4.31
C LEU A 28 -3.15 7.63 5.65
N LEU A 29 -3.58 6.72 6.52
CA LEU A 29 -4.03 7.01 7.87
C LEU A 29 -3.00 6.51 8.89
N ASP A 30 -2.88 7.20 10.02
CA ASP A 30 -2.13 6.70 11.18
C ASP A 30 -2.96 5.72 12.03
N SER A 31 -2.38 5.29 13.16
CA SER A 31 -3.01 4.37 14.11
C SER A 31 -4.29 4.91 14.76
N ASP A 32 -4.45 6.24 14.84
CA ASP A 32 -5.62 6.90 15.39
C ASP A 32 -6.70 7.15 14.32
N GLY A 33 -6.41 6.80 13.06
CA GLY A 33 -7.28 7.02 11.91
C GLY A 33 -7.20 8.44 11.35
N GLU A 34 -6.25 9.26 11.80
CA GLU A 34 -6.02 10.59 11.24
C GLU A 34 -5.34 10.51 9.88
N THR A 35 -5.69 11.42 8.98
CA THR A 35 -5.13 11.42 7.62
C THR A 35 -3.73 12.03 7.61
N LEU A 36 -2.72 11.17 7.40
CA LEU A 36 -1.34 11.60 7.18
C LEU A 36 -1.15 12.20 5.78
N VAL A 37 -1.70 11.54 4.76
CA VAL A 37 -1.52 11.94 3.35
C VAL A 37 -2.78 11.65 2.55
N THR A 38 -3.16 12.56 1.65
CA THR A 38 -4.14 12.31 0.59
C THR A 38 -3.45 12.38 -0.77
N LYS A 39 -3.75 11.43 -1.67
CA LYS A 39 -3.19 11.38 -3.01
C LYS A 39 -4.26 11.05 -4.05
N THR A 40 -4.27 11.80 -5.14
CA THR A 40 -5.06 11.47 -6.33
C THR A 40 -4.22 10.58 -7.26
N LEU A 41 -4.74 9.41 -7.58
CA LEU A 41 -4.19 8.46 -8.55
C LEU A 41 -4.98 8.55 -9.84
N LEU A 42 -4.30 8.77 -10.96
CA LEU A 42 -4.89 8.70 -12.29
C LEU A 42 -4.68 7.29 -12.84
N VAL A 43 -5.75 6.50 -12.89
CA VAL A 43 -5.70 5.15 -13.45
C VAL A 43 -6.08 5.20 -14.91
N ASN A 44 -5.18 4.81 -15.81
CA ASN A 44 -5.41 4.91 -17.26
C ASN A 44 -5.95 3.60 -17.88
N GLY A 45 -6.05 2.53 -17.08
CA GLY A 45 -6.41 1.19 -17.54
C GLY A 45 -7.64 0.62 -16.83
N VAL A 46 -8.09 -0.51 -17.37
CA VAL A 46 -9.14 -1.39 -16.84
C VAL A 46 -8.51 -2.76 -16.61
N GLY A 47 -8.98 -3.51 -15.61
CA GLY A 47 -8.38 -4.76 -15.17
C GLY A 47 -7.15 -4.51 -14.31
N GLU A 48 -6.17 -5.40 -14.39
CA GLU A 48 -4.90 -5.28 -13.68
C GLU A 48 -4.12 -4.06 -14.16
N THR A 49 -4.01 -3.05 -13.31
CA THR A 49 -3.29 -1.82 -13.63
C THR A 49 -2.31 -1.48 -12.52
N ARG A 50 -1.03 -1.32 -12.87
CA ARG A 50 -0.02 -0.76 -11.96
C ARG A 50 -0.15 0.77 -11.94
N VAL A 51 -0.29 1.33 -10.74
CA VAL A 51 -0.49 2.76 -10.51
C VAL A 51 0.62 3.31 -9.63
N THR A 52 1.16 4.46 -10.01
CA THR A 52 2.23 5.14 -9.28
C THR A 52 1.66 5.97 -8.15
N LEU A 53 2.13 5.74 -6.92
CA LEU A 53 1.73 6.48 -5.72
C LEU A 53 2.79 7.52 -5.34
N ASN A 54 4.06 7.12 -5.31
CA ASN A 54 5.19 7.91 -4.80
C ASN A 54 4.88 8.57 -3.44
N LEU A 55 4.42 7.75 -2.50
CA LEU A 55 3.93 8.19 -1.19
C LEU A 55 4.99 7.88 -0.12
N ASN A 56 5.40 8.89 0.65
CA ASN A 56 6.32 8.72 1.77
C ASN A 56 5.56 8.22 2.99
N VAL A 57 6.04 7.15 3.60
CA VAL A 57 5.45 6.50 4.77
C VAL A 57 6.43 6.66 5.94
N PRO A 58 6.02 7.33 7.05
CA PRO A 58 6.85 7.42 8.24
C PRO A 58 6.96 6.06 8.94
N ALA A 59 7.88 5.93 9.89
CA ALA A 59 7.87 4.77 10.78
C ALA A 59 6.66 4.84 11.73
N GLY A 60 6.00 3.71 11.96
CA GLY A 60 4.79 3.62 12.76
C GLY A 60 4.16 2.23 12.69
N GLU A 61 3.19 1.97 13.56
CA GLU A 61 2.43 0.72 13.61
C GLU A 61 0.96 1.02 13.27
N ASP A 62 0.22 -0.01 12.86
CA ASP A 62 -1.22 0.06 12.59
C ASP A 62 -1.67 1.15 11.60
N MET A 63 -0.80 1.55 10.68
CA MET A 63 -1.14 2.51 9.63
C MET A 63 -2.04 1.88 8.57
N GLU A 64 -2.91 2.69 7.96
CA GLU A 64 -3.85 2.22 6.96
C GLU A 64 -3.70 2.91 5.60
N LEU A 65 -3.54 2.12 4.53
CA LEU A 65 -3.75 2.62 3.16
C LEU A 65 -5.17 2.29 2.72
N VAL A 66 -5.95 3.33 2.42
CA VAL A 66 -7.37 3.23 2.05
C VAL A 66 -7.66 3.95 0.73
N LEU A 67 -8.69 3.45 0.03
CA LEU A 67 -9.35 4.21 -1.01
C LEU A 67 -10.48 5.01 -0.36
N ASP A 68 -10.41 6.33 -0.46
CA ASP A 68 -11.38 7.24 0.14
C ASP A 68 -12.63 7.37 -0.73
N TYR A 69 -12.44 7.73 -2.01
CA TYR A 69 -13.51 7.76 -3.02
C TYR A 69 -12.92 7.62 -4.43
N GLY A 70 -13.75 7.28 -5.40
CA GLY A 70 -13.32 7.11 -6.79
C GLY A 70 -14.31 6.32 -7.62
N LEU A 71 -13.96 6.07 -8.90
CA LEU A 71 -14.80 5.25 -9.79
C LEU A 71 -14.75 3.75 -9.38
N PRO A 72 -15.63 2.90 -9.92
CA PRO A 72 -15.72 1.49 -9.54
C PRO A 72 -14.40 0.72 -9.67
N LEU A 73 -14.22 -0.26 -8.78
CA LEU A 73 -13.10 -1.20 -8.76
C LEU A 73 -13.62 -2.61 -9.02
N LEU A 74 -12.79 -3.46 -9.62
CA LEU A 74 -13.03 -4.89 -9.67
C LEU A 74 -12.57 -5.48 -8.32
N TYR A 75 -13.49 -5.62 -7.36
CA TYR A 75 -13.20 -6.30 -6.09
C TYR A 75 -14.20 -7.41 -5.83
N ASN A 76 -13.73 -8.45 -5.13
CA ASN A 76 -14.50 -9.67 -4.93
C ASN A 76 -15.58 -9.46 -3.85
N THR A 77 -16.86 -9.61 -4.22
CA THR A 77 -17.99 -9.70 -3.28
C THR A 77 -18.39 -11.15 -2.97
N SER A 78 -17.80 -12.15 -3.65
CA SER A 78 -18.12 -13.58 -3.53
C SER A 78 -16.97 -14.49 -3.99
N ALA A 79 -16.05 -14.89 -3.10
CA ALA A 79 -15.13 -16.05 -3.17
C ALA A 79 -14.44 -16.45 -4.52
N GLY A 80 -14.42 -15.60 -5.55
CA GLY A 80 -13.75 -15.81 -6.84
C GLY A 80 -12.31 -15.32 -6.81
N VAL A 81 -11.37 -16.22 -7.09
CA VAL A 81 -9.92 -16.08 -6.93
C VAL A 81 -9.37 -14.83 -7.64
N LEU A 82 -8.98 -13.83 -6.86
CA LEU A 82 -7.99 -12.82 -7.26
C LEU A 82 -6.58 -13.35 -6.92
N PRO A 83 -5.52 -12.94 -7.64
CA PRO A 83 -4.17 -13.37 -7.32
C PRO A 83 -3.81 -12.98 -5.89
N ARG A 84 -3.44 -13.97 -5.08
CA ARG A 84 -2.92 -13.76 -3.72
C ARG A 84 -1.73 -12.81 -3.82
N SER A 85 -1.83 -11.65 -3.18
CA SER A 85 -0.76 -10.66 -3.12
C SER A 85 0.54 -11.32 -2.66
N LYS A 86 1.55 -11.36 -3.53
CA LYS A 86 2.93 -11.64 -3.11
C LYS A 86 3.48 -10.34 -2.52
N MET A 87 3.58 -10.30 -1.20
CA MET A 87 4.24 -9.22 -0.49
C MET A 87 5.74 -9.42 -0.62
N PHE A 88 6.44 -8.50 -1.27
CA PHE A 88 7.90 -8.43 -1.27
C PHE A 88 8.31 -7.26 -0.36
N GLY A 89 9.13 -7.56 0.66
CA GLY A 89 9.57 -6.61 1.67
C GLY A 89 9.00 -6.91 3.06
N LYS A 90 9.74 -6.54 4.11
CA LYS A 90 9.33 -6.71 5.50
C LYS A 90 8.26 -5.67 5.87
N SER A 91 7.05 -5.80 5.34
CA SER A 91 5.85 -5.22 5.93
C SER A 91 4.96 -6.37 6.37
N VAL A 92 4.37 -6.30 7.56
CA VAL A 92 3.37 -7.28 7.99
C VAL A 92 2.02 -6.63 7.73
N ALA A 93 1.36 -6.97 6.62
CA ALA A 93 -0.04 -6.59 6.46
C ALA A 93 -0.88 -7.40 7.44
N ARG A 94 -1.52 -6.72 8.39
CA ARG A 94 -2.53 -7.31 9.26
C ARG A 94 -3.89 -7.09 8.60
N THR A 95 -4.61 -8.17 8.33
CA THR A 95 -6.02 -8.07 7.94
C THR A 95 -6.81 -7.69 9.19
N ALA A 96 -7.42 -6.50 9.18
CA ALA A 96 -8.25 -6.03 10.28
C ALA A 96 -9.46 -6.97 10.47
N PRO A 97 -9.79 -7.38 11.71
CA PRO A 97 -10.88 -8.31 11.96
C PRO A 97 -12.19 -7.57 12.31
N THR A 98 -12.72 -6.67 11.48
CA THR A 98 -14.10 -6.16 11.66
C THR A 98 -14.70 -5.56 10.38
N GLY A 99 -15.84 -6.11 9.95
CA GLY A 99 -16.97 -5.30 9.45
C GLY A 99 -17.04 -4.92 7.97
N PHE A 100 -15.93 -4.87 7.21
CA PHE A 100 -15.98 -4.70 5.76
C PHE A 100 -15.23 -5.84 5.09
N SER A 101 -15.96 -6.78 4.50
CA SER A 101 -15.43 -7.71 3.51
C SER A 101 -15.13 -7.00 2.18
N ALA A 102 -14.44 -5.86 2.23
CA ALA A 102 -13.83 -5.23 1.09
C ALA A 102 -12.46 -5.88 0.93
N GLY A 103 -12.37 -6.86 0.03
CA GLY A 103 -11.12 -7.54 -0.28
C GLY A 103 -10.00 -6.54 -0.51
N ILE A 104 -8.77 -6.94 -0.16
CA ILE A 104 -7.53 -6.17 -0.40
C ILE A 104 -7.63 -5.50 -1.77
N ILE A 105 -7.50 -4.18 -1.85
CA ILE A 105 -7.65 -3.43 -3.12
C ILE A 105 -6.30 -3.03 -3.73
N PHE A 106 -5.22 -3.06 -2.93
CA PHE A 106 -3.87 -2.72 -3.33
C PHE A 106 -2.98 -3.95 -3.27
N TYR A 107 -2.47 -4.38 -4.42
CA TYR A 107 -1.66 -5.58 -4.61
C TYR A 107 -0.25 -5.21 -5.03
N ASP A 108 0.69 -6.16 -4.93
CA ASP A 108 2.03 -6.08 -5.54
C ASP A 108 2.74 -4.71 -5.39
N TRP A 109 3.03 -4.39 -4.12
CA TRP A 109 3.60 -3.11 -3.72
C TRP A 109 5.08 -3.04 -4.08
N GLN A 110 5.47 -2.00 -4.81
CA GLN A 110 6.87 -1.62 -4.97
C GLN A 110 7.20 -0.57 -3.94
N ILE A 111 8.03 -0.96 -2.97
CA ILE A 111 8.52 -0.08 -1.92
C ILE A 111 10.01 0.21 -2.11
N GLU A 112 10.44 1.39 -1.71
CA GLU A 112 11.83 1.83 -1.68
C GLU A 112 12.14 2.31 -0.26
N TYR A 113 13.24 1.83 0.29
CA TYR A 113 13.76 2.34 1.55
C TYR A 113 14.81 3.41 1.22
N ASP A 114 14.74 4.53 1.92
CA ASP A 114 15.90 5.43 1.97
C ASP A 114 16.94 4.70 2.81
N GLU A 115 17.97 4.15 2.18
CA GLU A 115 19.01 3.40 2.86
C GLU A 115 19.60 4.24 4.00
N ILE A 116 19.32 3.88 5.25
CA ILE A 116 20.32 4.05 6.31
C ILE A 116 21.16 2.77 6.28
N CYS A 117 21.90 2.58 5.19
CA CYS A 117 23.06 1.72 5.21
C CYS A 117 24.07 2.43 6.14
N ARG A 118 24.08 2.07 7.44
CA ARG A 118 25.19 2.47 8.30
C ARG A 118 26.45 1.86 7.69
N PRO A 119 27.52 2.63 7.42
CA PRO A 119 28.79 2.02 7.05
C PRO A 119 29.22 1.08 8.18
N GLU A 120 29.66 -0.13 7.82
CA GLU A 120 30.23 -1.06 8.79
C GLU A 120 31.32 -0.36 9.60
N PRO A 121 31.35 -0.55 10.93
CA PRO A 121 32.40 0.04 11.74
C PRO A 121 33.80 -0.38 11.24
N PRO A 122 34.78 0.53 11.14
CA PRO A 122 36.10 0.24 10.56
C PRO A 122 36.94 -0.83 11.29
N TRP A 123 36.45 -1.43 12.38
CA TRP A 123 37.20 -2.33 13.25
C TRP A 123 36.93 -3.83 13.03
N MET A 124 36.18 -4.21 11.99
CA MET A 124 35.96 -5.64 11.65
C MET A 124 37.08 -6.30 10.83
N TRP A 125 38.23 -5.64 10.66
CA TRP A 125 39.42 -6.20 9.99
C TRP A 125 40.68 -6.17 10.89
N THR A 126 40.58 -6.70 12.11
CA THR A 126 41.77 -7.03 12.94
C THR A 126 41.76 -8.48 13.33
#